data_AF-A0A916RA26-F1
#
_entry.id   AF-A0A916RA26-F1
#
_cell.length_a   1.000
_cell.length_b   1.000
_cell.length_c   1.000
_cell.angle_alpha   90.00
_cell.angle_beta   90.00
_cell.angle_gamma   90.00
#
_symmetry.space_group_name_H-M   'P 1'
#
loop_
_entity.id
_entity.type
_entity.pdbx_description
1 polymer ?
#
loop_
_entity_poly.entity_id
_entity_poly.type
_entity_poly.pdbx_seq_one_letter_code
_entity_poly.pdbx_strand_id
1 'polypeptide(L)'
;MYRPFLEYLEKELFSRFDLSSRPIPAGLEANVSNRGKNQATIQSWCYECPQLRKIRYTYIDAGASAQVFNSVIYPSYYYDIPLLGIDLLSFGKSKILIVLDFQPLFQEESYLEKYIEPMGPLREKYNDLAQKLEMKFYDANQYFPSIYCLLKQMQRQ
;
A
#
# COMPACT_ATOMS: atom_id res chain seq x y z
N MET A 1 8.01 11.60 -6.30
CA MET A 1 8.57 11.17 -4.98
C MET A 1 8.52 9.66 -4.82
N TYR A 2 7.37 9.02 -5.09
CA TYR A 2 7.19 7.59 -4.82
C TYR A 2 7.53 6.65 -5.97
N ARG A 3 7.89 7.18 -7.16
CA ARG A 3 8.30 6.37 -8.31
C ARG A 3 9.41 5.33 -8.00
N PRO A 4 10.46 5.64 -7.22
CA PRO A 4 11.44 4.62 -6.85
C PRO A 4 10.87 3.43 -6.06
N PHE A 5 9.79 3.63 -5.28
CA PHE A 5 9.13 2.55 -4.55
C PHE A 5 8.31 1.65 -5.49
N LEU A 6 7.69 2.25 -6.52
CA LEU A 6 7.05 1.50 -7.59
C LEU A 6 8.07 0.64 -8.34
N GLU A 7 9.16 1.24 -8.79
CA GLU A 7 10.22 0.53 -9.54
C GLU A 7 10.85 -0.59 -8.71
N TYR A 8 11.07 -0.34 -7.41
CA TYR A 8 11.56 -1.35 -6.49
C TYR A 8 10.57 -2.50 -6.29
N LEU A 9 9.28 -2.19 -6.08
CA LEU A 9 8.24 -3.21 -5.94
C LEU A 9 8.16 -4.06 -7.21
N GLU A 10 8.12 -3.43 -8.39
CA GLU A 10 8.10 -4.13 -9.68
C GLU A 10 9.30 -5.08 -9.80
N LYS A 11 10.52 -4.58 -9.56
CA LYS A 11 11.73 -5.39 -9.63
C LYS A 11 11.67 -6.60 -8.69
N GLU A 12 11.28 -6.42 -7.43
CA GLU A 12 11.19 -7.53 -6.47
C GLU A 12 10.12 -8.55 -6.86
N LEU A 13 8.96 -8.09 -7.36
CA LEU A 13 7.89 -8.99 -7.79
C LEU A 13 8.30 -9.82 -9.01
N PHE A 14 8.81 -9.18 -10.07
CA PHE A 14 9.19 -9.87 -11.30
C PHE A 14 10.45 -10.73 -11.14
N SER A 15 11.31 -10.47 -10.16
CA SER A 15 12.48 -11.31 -9.88
C SER A 15 12.17 -12.53 -9.03
N ARG A 16 11.08 -12.52 -8.25
CA ARG A 16 10.72 -13.60 -7.31
C ARG A 16 9.55 -14.47 -7.80
N PHE A 17 8.70 -13.93 -8.66
CA PHE A 17 7.49 -14.60 -9.11
C PHE A 17 7.37 -14.59 -10.63
N ASP A 18 6.81 -15.67 -11.16
CA ASP A 18 6.42 -15.75 -12.58
C ASP A 18 5.05 -15.09 -12.75
N LEU A 19 5.07 -13.77 -13.01
CA LEU A 19 3.87 -12.94 -13.06
C LEU A 19 3.24 -12.94 -14.44
N SER A 20 1.93 -13.11 -14.46
CA SER A 20 1.09 -12.89 -15.64
C SER A 20 0.27 -11.60 -15.47
N SER A 21 0.07 -10.87 -16.57
CA SER A 21 -0.76 -9.67 -16.54
C SER A 21 -2.22 -10.06 -16.35
N ARG A 22 -2.90 -9.37 -15.43
CA ARG A 22 -4.32 -9.53 -15.18
C ARG A 22 -5.10 -8.36 -15.78
N PRO A 23 -6.20 -8.60 -16.51
CA PRO A 23 -6.94 -7.53 -17.18
C PRO A 23 -7.49 -6.50 -16.17
N ILE A 24 -7.31 -5.23 -16.52
CA ILE A 24 -7.90 -4.08 -15.86
C ILE A 24 -9.10 -3.64 -16.71
N PRO A 25 -10.27 -3.32 -16.12
CA PRO A 25 -11.40 -2.79 -16.89
C PRO A 25 -10.98 -1.54 -17.68
N ALA A 26 -11.46 -1.44 -18.91
CA ALA A 26 -11.08 -0.36 -19.82
C ALA A 26 -11.35 1.03 -19.21
N GLY A 27 -10.36 1.92 -19.34
CA GLY A 27 -10.39 3.28 -18.80
C GLY A 27 -9.93 3.39 -17.34
N LEU A 28 -9.57 2.28 -16.69
CA LEU A 28 -9.01 2.26 -15.33
C LEU A 28 -7.51 1.97 -15.30
N GLU A 29 -6.91 1.57 -16.41
CA GLU A 29 -5.47 1.32 -16.55
C GLU A 29 -4.65 2.61 -16.50
N ALA A 30 -5.16 3.68 -17.12
CA ALA A 30 -4.54 4.98 -17.09
C ALA A 30 -5.57 6.08 -17.34
N ASN A 31 -5.39 7.23 -16.70
CA ASN A 31 -6.20 8.41 -16.97
C ASN A 31 -5.38 9.68 -16.75
N VAL A 32 -5.82 10.76 -17.39
CA VAL A 32 -5.23 12.08 -17.28
C VAL A 32 -6.32 13.08 -16.93
N SER A 33 -6.20 13.69 -15.76
CA SER A 33 -7.06 14.80 -15.36
C SER A 33 -6.42 16.13 -15.75
N ASN A 34 -7.18 16.90 -16.54
CA ASN A 34 -6.89 18.30 -16.81
C ASN A 34 -7.62 19.25 -15.84
N ARG A 35 -8.29 18.71 -14.81
CA ARG A 35 -8.98 19.51 -13.80
C ARG A 35 -7.97 20.02 -12.77
N GLY A 36 -7.83 21.34 -12.65
CA GLY A 36 -6.96 22.00 -11.68
C GLY A 36 -5.86 22.84 -12.34
N LYS A 37 -4.92 23.35 -11.53
CA LYS A 37 -3.78 24.14 -12.03
C LYS A 37 -2.68 23.27 -12.68
N ASN A 38 -2.58 22.00 -12.29
CA ASN A 38 -1.58 21.05 -12.77
C ASN A 38 -2.29 19.82 -13.33
N GLN A 39 -1.76 19.27 -14.42
CA GLN A 39 -2.17 17.98 -14.96
C GLN A 39 -1.86 16.88 -13.94
N ALA A 40 -2.82 15.98 -13.73
CA ALA A 40 -2.64 14.81 -12.88
C ALA A 40 -2.78 13.55 -13.71
N THR A 41 -1.85 12.62 -13.60
CA THR A 41 -1.92 11.30 -14.23
C THR A 41 -2.17 10.24 -13.18
N ILE A 42 -2.92 9.21 -13.55
CA ILE A 42 -3.07 7.97 -12.78
C ILE A 42 -2.71 6.83 -13.71
N GLN A 43 -1.96 5.87 -13.20
CA GLN A 43 -1.67 4.62 -13.87
C GLN A 43 -1.80 3.47 -12.89
N SER A 44 -2.42 2.40 -13.34
CA SER A 44 -2.70 1.20 -12.55
C SER A 44 -2.16 -0.02 -13.27
N TRP A 45 -1.65 -0.96 -12.49
CA TRP A 45 -1.18 -2.25 -12.99
C TRP A 45 -1.79 -3.37 -12.17
N CYS A 46 -2.00 -4.52 -12.82
CA CYS A 46 -2.53 -5.70 -12.17
C CYS A 46 -1.88 -6.97 -12.72
N TYR A 47 -1.48 -7.85 -11.81
CA TYR A 47 -0.82 -9.12 -12.12
C TYR A 47 -1.36 -10.24 -11.24
N GLU A 48 -1.04 -11.47 -11.61
CA GLU A 48 -1.31 -12.67 -10.83
C GLU A 48 -0.28 -13.76 -11.10
N CYS A 49 -0.12 -14.68 -10.15
CA CYS A 49 0.68 -15.89 -10.26
C CYS A 49 0.08 -16.98 -9.34
N PRO A 50 0.54 -18.25 -9.40
CA PRO A 50 0.00 -19.32 -8.57
C PRO A 50 -0.01 -19.02 -7.06
N GLN A 51 0.98 -18.28 -6.57
CA GLN A 51 1.14 -17.91 -5.16
C GLN A 51 0.31 -16.68 -4.77
N LEU A 52 0.05 -15.78 -5.72
CA LEU A 52 -0.59 -14.48 -5.50
C LEU A 52 -1.74 -14.31 -6.50
N ARG A 53 -2.98 -14.51 -6.03
CA ARG A 53 -4.18 -14.42 -6.88
C ARG A 53 -4.43 -13.04 -7.46
N LYS A 54 -3.85 -12.00 -6.88
CA LYS A 54 -3.94 -10.63 -7.37
C LYS A 54 -2.82 -9.79 -6.78
N ILE A 55 -2.14 -9.04 -7.62
CA ILE A 55 -1.27 -7.95 -7.23
C ILE A 55 -1.80 -6.73 -7.95
N ARG A 56 -2.08 -5.65 -7.24
CA ARG A 56 -2.44 -4.37 -7.85
C ARG A 56 -1.58 -3.27 -7.27
N TYR A 57 -1.13 -2.38 -8.12
CA TYR A 57 -0.53 -1.13 -7.68
C TYR A 57 -0.94 0.01 -8.59
N THR A 58 -0.93 1.22 -8.05
CA THR A 58 -1.42 2.41 -8.72
C THR A 58 -0.55 3.58 -8.31
N TYR A 59 -0.15 4.37 -9.30
CA TYR A 59 0.65 5.57 -9.12
C TYR A 59 -0.13 6.77 -9.65
N ILE A 60 -0.22 7.81 -8.83
CA ILE A 60 -0.80 9.09 -9.20
C ILE A 60 0.30 10.15 -9.14
N ASP A 61 0.47 10.88 -10.25
CA ASP A 61 1.40 11.99 -10.38
C ASP A 61 0.63 13.28 -10.68
N ALA A 62 0.53 14.16 -9.69
CA ALA A 62 0.02 15.52 -9.85
C ALA A 62 1.14 16.56 -9.61
N GLY A 63 2.39 16.21 -9.93
CA GLY A 63 3.56 17.05 -9.73
C GLY A 63 3.74 17.45 -8.27
N ALA A 64 3.99 18.75 -8.03
CA ALA A 64 4.20 19.30 -6.68
C ALA A 64 2.93 19.32 -5.81
N SER A 65 1.74 19.09 -6.40
CA SER A 65 0.47 19.16 -5.69
C SER A 65 0.16 17.86 -4.96
N ALA A 66 0.37 16.71 -5.60
CA ALA A 66 0.20 15.42 -4.96
C ALA A 66 0.99 14.31 -5.66
N GLN A 67 1.36 13.30 -4.87
CA GLN A 67 1.93 12.04 -5.34
C GLN A 67 1.28 10.92 -4.53
N VAL A 68 0.75 9.90 -5.18
CA VAL A 68 0.17 8.74 -4.49
C VAL A 68 0.78 7.46 -5.06
N PHE A 69 1.10 6.53 -4.18
CA PHE A 69 1.43 5.16 -4.52
C PHE A 69 0.62 4.21 -3.63
N ASN A 70 -0.28 3.47 -4.24
CA ASN A 70 -1.10 2.47 -3.56
C ASN A 70 -0.75 1.08 -4.09
N SER A 71 -0.61 0.09 -3.23
CA SER A 71 -0.41 -1.30 -3.63
C SER A 71 -1.14 -2.23 -2.68
N VAL A 72 -1.75 -3.29 -3.21
CA VAL A 72 -2.26 -4.40 -2.41
C VAL A 72 -1.91 -5.72 -3.07
N ILE A 73 -1.32 -6.62 -2.28
CA ILE A 73 -0.98 -7.98 -2.68
C ILE A 73 -1.92 -8.95 -1.99
N TYR A 74 -2.62 -9.75 -2.79
CA TYR A 74 -3.57 -10.76 -2.36
C TYR A 74 -2.94 -12.14 -2.54
N PRO A 75 -2.71 -12.88 -1.45
CA PRO A 75 -2.28 -14.27 -1.50
C PRO A 75 -3.29 -15.15 -2.22
N SER A 76 -2.80 -16.24 -2.80
CA SER A 76 -3.65 -17.33 -3.31
C SER A 76 -4.54 -17.90 -2.21
N TYR A 77 -5.69 -18.45 -2.58
CA TYR A 77 -6.67 -19.02 -1.63
C TYR A 77 -6.14 -20.21 -0.84
N TYR A 78 -5.02 -20.80 -1.28
CA TYR A 78 -4.34 -21.89 -0.59
C TYR A 78 -3.52 -21.43 0.62
N TYR A 79 -3.35 -20.11 0.81
CA TYR A 79 -2.60 -19.54 1.91
C TYR A 79 -3.51 -18.69 2.78
N ASP A 80 -3.40 -18.88 4.09
CA ASP A 80 -4.02 -18.06 5.12
C ASP A 80 -3.13 -16.85 5.51
N ILE A 81 -2.17 -16.43 4.68
CA ILE A 81 -1.28 -15.32 5.03
C ILE A 81 -1.99 -13.95 4.91
N PRO A 82 -1.58 -12.92 5.67
CA PRO A 82 -2.14 -11.58 5.58
C PRO A 82 -1.96 -10.93 4.20
N LEU A 83 -2.79 -9.93 3.89
CA LEU A 83 -2.61 -9.11 2.70
C LEU A 83 -1.56 -8.04 2.97
N LEU A 84 -0.66 -7.79 2.01
CA LEU A 84 0.22 -6.63 2.10
C LEU A 84 -0.50 -5.41 1.51
N GLY A 85 -0.76 -4.41 2.34
CA GLY A 85 -1.32 -3.12 1.94
C GLY A 85 -0.27 -2.01 2.04
N ILE A 86 -0.13 -1.21 0.99
CA ILE A 86 0.76 -0.05 0.92
C ILE A 86 -0.05 1.15 0.44
N ASP A 87 0.01 2.24 1.17
CA ASP A 87 -0.61 3.51 0.79
C ASP A 87 0.32 4.67 1.16
N LEU A 88 1.00 5.23 0.16
CA LEU A 88 1.89 6.37 0.31
C LEU A 88 1.25 7.57 -0.36
N LEU A 89 0.88 8.58 0.41
CA LEU A 89 0.28 9.82 -0.08
C LEU A 89 1.13 11.00 0.33
N SER A 90 1.41 11.88 -0.62
CA SER A 90 2.04 13.15 -0.41
C SER A 90 1.15 14.23 -0.98
N PHE A 91 0.81 15.24 -0.18
CA PHE A 91 0.01 16.38 -0.57
C PHE A 91 0.79 17.67 -0.33
N GLY A 92 1.10 18.37 -1.42
CA GLY A 92 1.92 19.57 -1.40
C GLY A 92 3.32 19.31 -0.86
N LYS A 93 3.88 20.29 -0.16
CA LYS A 93 5.23 20.21 0.43
C LYS A 93 5.27 19.64 1.85
N SER A 94 4.13 19.55 2.54
CA SER A 94 4.09 19.48 4.02
C SER A 94 3.20 18.39 4.62
N LYS A 95 2.52 17.57 3.79
CA LYS A 95 1.67 16.50 4.30
C LYS A 95 2.04 15.19 3.63
N ILE A 96 2.54 14.25 4.42
CA ILE A 96 2.83 12.89 4.00
C ILE A 96 1.99 11.96 4.88
N LEU A 97 1.31 11.00 4.26
CA LEU A 97 0.61 9.90 4.91
C LEU A 97 1.20 8.61 4.35
N ILE A 98 1.64 7.73 5.24
CA ILE A 98 2.19 6.44 4.87
C ILE A 98 1.41 5.39 5.65
N VAL A 99 0.92 4.38 4.98
CA VAL A 99 0.26 3.22 5.58
C VAL A 99 0.90 1.99 4.94
N LEU A 100 1.36 1.06 5.76
CA LEU A 100 2.15 -0.09 5.32
C LEU A 100 1.80 -1.25 6.22
N ASP A 101 0.83 -2.07 5.85
CA ASP A 101 0.23 -3.04 6.76
C ASP A 101 0.21 -4.47 6.21
N PHE A 102 0.34 -5.44 7.11
CA PHE A 102 -0.02 -6.83 6.89
C PHE A 102 -1.42 -7.06 7.43
N GLN A 103 -2.42 -6.80 6.58
CA GLN A 103 -3.83 -6.83 6.95
C GLN A 103 -4.26 -8.28 7.21
N PRO A 104 -4.59 -8.66 8.46
CA PRO A 104 -4.90 -10.02 8.80
C PRO A 104 -6.24 -10.45 8.22
N LEU A 105 -6.33 -11.74 7.87
CA LEU A 105 -7.57 -12.34 7.41
C LEU A 105 -8.56 -12.56 8.55
N PHE A 106 -8.04 -12.86 9.74
CA PHE A 106 -8.81 -13.19 10.92
C PHE A 106 -8.29 -12.45 12.15
N GLN A 107 -9.17 -12.25 13.13
CA GLN A 107 -8.86 -11.57 14.40
C GLN A 107 -8.63 -12.55 15.56
N GLU A 108 -8.61 -13.87 15.29
CA GLU A 108 -8.32 -14.85 16.35
C GLU A 108 -6.89 -14.71 16.83
N GLU A 109 -6.68 -14.83 18.15
CA GLU A 109 -5.38 -14.72 18.80
C GLU A 109 -4.33 -15.62 18.17
N SER A 110 -4.68 -16.89 17.90
CA SER A 110 -3.77 -17.86 17.26
C SER A 110 -3.33 -17.46 15.85
N TYR A 111 -4.16 -16.71 15.11
CA TYR A 111 -3.81 -16.18 13.80
C TYR A 111 -2.85 -14.98 13.91
N LEU A 112 -3.16 -14.07 14.83
CA LEU A 112 -2.35 -12.88 15.09
C LEU A 112 -0.96 -13.27 15.62
N GLU A 113 -0.88 -14.22 16.54
CA GLU A 113 0.38 -14.77 17.05
C GLU A 113 1.23 -15.42 15.95
N LYS A 114 0.59 -16.08 14.99
CA LYS A 114 1.28 -16.79 13.89
C LYS A 114 1.84 -15.82 12.85
N TYR A 115 1.09 -14.78 12.49
CA TYR A 115 1.43 -13.96 11.32
C TYR A 115 1.72 -12.49 11.60
N ILE A 116 1.15 -11.93 12.68
CA ILE A 116 1.25 -10.50 12.98
C ILE A 116 2.31 -10.23 14.04
N GLU A 117 2.30 -10.95 15.16
CA GLU A 117 3.28 -10.79 16.25
C GLU A 117 4.75 -10.96 15.81
N PRO A 118 5.10 -11.87 14.87
CA PRO A 118 6.48 -11.98 14.37
C PRO A 118 6.99 -10.72 13.66
N MET A 119 6.09 -9.80 13.24
CA MET A 119 6.47 -8.51 12.65
C MET A 119 6.83 -7.46 13.72
N GLY A 120 6.66 -7.75 15.01
CA GLY A 120 6.98 -6.86 16.13
C GLY A 120 8.37 -6.21 16.05
N PRO A 121 9.46 -6.94 15.80
CA PRO A 121 10.80 -6.35 15.67
C PRO A 121 10.92 -5.35 14.51
N LEU A 122 10.22 -5.60 13.41
CA LEU A 122 10.19 -4.67 12.27
C LEU A 122 9.44 -3.38 12.66
N ARG A 123 8.34 -3.52 13.42
CA ARG A 123 7.59 -2.38 13.94
C ARG A 123 8.44 -1.54 14.88
N GLU A 124 9.11 -2.16 15.84
CA GLU A 124 9.97 -1.48 16.81
C GLU A 124 11.09 -0.70 16.13
N LYS A 125 11.72 -1.31 15.11
CA LYS A 125 12.77 -0.67 14.31
C LYS A 125 12.32 0.64 13.65
N TYR A 126 11.06 0.74 13.25
CA TYR A 126 10.50 1.90 12.56
C TYR A 126 9.47 2.66 13.42
N ASN A 127 9.54 2.52 14.75
CA ASN A 127 8.56 3.11 15.65
C ASN A 127 8.50 4.65 15.56
N ASP A 128 9.59 5.31 15.17
CA ASP A 128 9.64 6.76 14.93
C ASP A 128 8.74 7.22 13.76
N LEU A 129 8.35 6.28 12.89
CA LEU A 129 7.39 6.53 11.81
C LEU A 129 5.94 6.22 12.24
N ALA A 130 5.75 5.54 13.38
CA ALA A 130 4.46 5.10 13.87
C ALA A 130 3.82 6.19 14.75
N GLN A 131 2.94 6.98 14.15
CA GLN A 131 2.03 7.86 14.91
C GLN A 131 0.70 7.15 15.12
N LYS A 132 0.25 7.04 16.38
CA LYS A 132 -1.12 6.63 16.69
C LYS A 132 -2.07 7.74 16.22
N LEU A 133 -2.66 7.59 15.05
CA LEU A 133 -3.83 8.38 14.69
C LEU A 133 -5.09 7.57 14.89
N GLU A 134 -6.08 8.24 15.45
CA GLU A 134 -7.45 7.78 15.41
C GLU A 134 -7.89 7.69 13.95
N MET A 135 -8.16 6.47 13.48
CA MET A 135 -8.74 6.27 12.17
C MET A 135 -10.19 6.73 12.20
N LYS A 136 -10.45 7.90 11.61
CA LYS A 136 -11.79 8.50 11.58
C LYS A 136 -12.76 7.84 10.58
N PHE A 137 -12.23 7.01 9.66
CA PHE A 137 -12.97 6.52 8.49
C PHE A 137 -13.02 4.99 8.36
N TYR A 138 -12.25 4.25 9.15
CA TYR A 138 -12.22 2.79 9.16
C TYR A 138 -12.43 2.29 10.57
N ASP A 139 -13.17 1.20 10.74
CA ASP A 139 -13.18 0.47 12.00
C ASP A 139 -11.82 -0.18 12.17
N ALA A 140 -10.97 0.46 12.97
CA ALA A 140 -9.61 0.01 13.26
C ALA A 140 -9.59 -1.43 13.73
N ASN A 141 -10.60 -1.84 14.50
CA ASN A 141 -10.58 -3.15 15.15
C ASN A 141 -10.92 -4.31 14.20
N GLN A 142 -11.46 -4.04 13.01
CA GLN A 142 -11.94 -5.11 12.12
C GLN A 142 -10.92 -5.55 11.07
N TYR A 143 -10.18 -4.60 10.46
CA TYR A 143 -9.26 -4.90 9.34
C TYR A 143 -7.82 -4.46 9.60
N PHE A 144 -7.58 -3.78 10.72
CA PHE A 144 -6.30 -3.13 11.04
C PHE A 144 -5.99 -3.30 12.53
N PRO A 145 -5.74 -4.53 13.02
CA PRO A 145 -5.48 -4.72 14.44
C PRO A 145 -4.19 -4.00 14.83
N SER A 146 -4.34 -2.76 15.31
CA SER A 146 -3.36 -1.90 16.00
C SER A 146 -1.98 -1.70 15.37
N ILE A 147 -1.68 -2.32 14.23
CA ILE A 147 -0.32 -2.57 13.76
C ILE A 147 -0.23 -2.01 12.34
N TYR A 148 0.62 -0.98 12.22
CA TYR A 148 0.98 -0.23 11.02
C TYR A 148 -0.01 0.76 10.37
N CYS A 149 -0.43 1.76 11.12
CA CYS A 149 -0.60 3.11 10.55
C CYS A 149 0.70 3.90 10.77
N LEU A 150 1.43 4.23 9.70
CA LEU A 150 2.68 5.00 9.74
C LEU A 150 2.45 6.43 9.22
N LEU A 151 1.55 7.23 9.81
CA LEU A 151 1.44 8.61 9.37
C LEU A 151 2.68 9.39 9.80
N LYS A 152 3.38 10.01 8.84
CA LYS A 152 4.36 11.04 9.13
C LYS A 152 3.95 12.37 8.51
N GLN A 153 3.23 13.20 9.25
CA GLN A 153 3.03 14.60 8.84
C GLN A 153 4.35 15.37 8.95
N MET A 154 5.17 15.35 7.89
CA MET A 154 6.36 16.20 7.81
C MET A 154 6.00 17.57 7.26
N GLN A 155 5.95 18.58 8.12
CA GLN A 155 6.11 19.95 7.65
C GLN A 155 7.56 20.11 7.17
N ARG A 156 7.80 20.14 5.85
CA ARG A 156 9.05 20.71 5.35
C ARG A 156 9.06 22.19 5.74
N GLN A 157 9.99 22.58 6.60
CA GLN A 157 10.39 23.98 6.78
C GLN A 157 10.87 24.56 5.45
#